data_AF-A0A2E8KA12-F1
#
_entry.id   AF-A0A2E8KA12-F1
#
_cell.length_a   1.000
_cell.length_b   1.000
_cell.length_c   1.000
_cell.angle_alpha   90.00
_cell.angle_beta   90.00
_cell.angle_gamma   90.00
#
_symmetry.space_group_name_H-M   'P 1'
#
loop_
_entity.id
_entity.type
_entity.pdbx_description
1 polymer ?
#
loop_
_entity_poly.entity_id
_entity_poly.type
_entity_poly.pdbx_seq_one_letter_code
_entity_poly.pdbx_strand_id
1 'polypeptide(L)'
;MIPELLCFLLGVHLSVMLVASCYRMIDLWYRIGDFIFRILARIVVITALNAIFILSFQGDFKIALISGQLFFLAFHIGFFWFGRVLVTLLTRFKSF
;
A
#
# COMPACT_ATOMS: atom_id res chain seq x y z
N MET A 1 7.53 -20.69 -10.55
CA MET A 1 6.59 -20.80 -9.41
C MET A 1 7.09 -20.18 -8.10
N ILE A 2 8.00 -20.79 -7.32
CA ILE A 2 8.44 -20.20 -6.01
C ILE A 2 9.05 -18.78 -6.17
N PRO A 3 9.91 -18.52 -7.18
CA PRO A 3 10.51 -17.18 -7.37
C PRO A 3 9.50 -16.10 -7.79
N GLU A 4 8.50 -16.46 -8.61
CA GLU A 4 7.40 -15.55 -8.97
C GLU A 4 6.53 -15.23 -7.76
N LEU A 5 6.24 -16.22 -6.90
CA LEU A 5 5.49 -16.00 -5.66
C LEU A 5 6.21 -14.99 -4.75
N LEU A 6 7.54 -15.08 -4.65
CA LEU A 6 8.33 -14.10 -3.90
C LEU A 6 8.22 -12.69 -4.52
N CYS A 7 8.23 -12.58 -5.85
CA CYS A 7 8.04 -11.29 -6.53
C CYS A 7 6.62 -10.73 -6.33
N PHE A 8 5.61 -11.60 -6.32
CA PHE A 8 4.24 -11.23 -5.98
C PHE A 8 4.15 -10.66 -4.56
N LEU A 9 4.71 -11.38 -3.57
CA LEU A 9 4.74 -10.94 -2.17
C LEU A 9 5.54 -9.65 -1.99
N LEU A 10 6.64 -9.48 -2.74
CA LEU A 10 7.40 -8.24 -2.78
C LEU A 10 6.55 -7.07 -3.29
N GLY A 11 5.77 -7.29 -4.35
CA GLY A 11 4.82 -6.31 -4.89
C GLY A 11 3.81 -5.87 -3.83
N VAL A 12 3.18 -6.83 -3.16
CA VAL A 12 2.25 -6.56 -2.03
C VAL A 12 2.95 -5.75 -0.94
N HIS A 13 4.15 -6.17 -0.52
CA HIS A 13 4.90 -5.53 0.56
C HIS A 13 5.23 -4.07 0.27
N LEU A 14 5.71 -3.77 -0.95
CA LEU A 14 6.02 -2.40 -1.37
C LEU A 14 4.76 -1.52 -1.36
N SER A 15 3.62 -2.04 -1.84
CA SER A 15 2.35 -1.31 -1.80
C SER A 15 1.85 -1.05 -0.37
N VAL A 16 1.96 -2.03 0.53
CA VAL A 16 1.62 -1.86 1.95
C VAL A 16 2.49 -0.77 2.58
N MET A 17 3.80 -0.80 2.36
CA MET A 17 4.71 0.20 2.92
C MET A 17 4.44 1.61 2.41
N LEU A 18 4.07 1.74 1.13
CA LEU A 18 3.70 3.02 0.53
C LEU A 18 2.44 3.58 1.20
N VAL A 19 1.38 2.78 1.25
CA VAL A 19 0.11 3.19 1.88
C VAL A 19 0.28 3.50 3.36
N ALA A 20 1.03 2.68 4.11
CA ALA A 20 1.34 2.95 5.51
C ALA A 20 2.11 4.26 5.72
N SER A 21 2.97 4.64 4.78
CA SER A 21 3.69 5.92 4.83
C SER A 21 2.76 7.10 4.57
N CYS A 22 1.80 6.95 3.65
CA CYS A 22 0.75 7.94 3.43
C CYS A 22 -0.15 8.10 4.67
N TYR A 23 -0.57 7.00 5.31
CA TYR A 23 -1.32 7.07 6.56
C TYR A 23 -0.55 7.77 7.67
N ARG A 24 0.77 7.57 7.74
CA ARG A 24 1.62 8.26 8.71
C ARG A 24 1.66 9.78 8.51
N MET A 25 1.49 10.29 7.29
CA MET A 25 1.31 11.73 7.06
C MET A 25 0.03 12.25 7.69
N ILE A 26 -1.06 11.48 7.55
CA ILE A 26 -2.37 11.84 8.11
C ILE A 26 -2.31 11.79 9.64
N ASP A 27 -1.69 10.75 10.20
CA ASP A 27 -1.55 10.57 11.65
C ASP A 27 -0.70 11.67 12.30
N LEU A 28 0.38 12.07 11.64
CA LEU A 28 1.29 13.12 12.12
C LEU A 28 0.92 14.52 11.59
N TRP A 29 -0.29 14.72 11.07
CA TRP A 29 -0.70 15.99 10.44
C TRP A 29 -0.48 17.21 11.35
N TYR A 30 -0.80 17.10 12.64
CA TYR A 30 -0.62 18.17 13.63
C TYR A 30 0.85 18.51 13.92
N ARG A 31 1.79 17.63 13.59
CA ARG A 31 3.24 17.81 13.76
C ARG A 31 4.00 17.63 12.46
N ILE A 32 3.33 17.88 11.33
CA ILE A 32 3.87 17.53 10.03
C ILE A 32 5.19 18.26 9.75
N GLY A 33 5.34 19.51 10.22
CA GLY A 33 6.58 20.28 10.07
C GLY A 33 7.84 19.58 10.60
N ASP A 34 7.72 18.83 11.71
CA ASP A 34 8.85 18.12 12.32
C ASP A 34 9.23 16.84 11.53
N PHE A 35 8.25 16.20 10.89
CA PHE A 35 8.39 14.85 10.34
C PHE A 35 8.28 14.76 8.81
N ILE A 36 7.89 15.84 8.13
CA ILE A 36 7.56 15.84 6.70
C ILE A 36 8.72 15.34 5.84
N PHE A 37 9.94 15.81 6.09
CA PHE A 37 11.11 15.38 5.32
C PHE A 37 11.40 13.90 5.49
N ARG A 38 11.25 13.35 6.70
CA ARG A 38 11.47 11.93 6.96
C ARG A 38 10.41 11.06 6.28
N ILE A 39 9.15 11.50 6.29
CA ILE A 39 8.06 10.76 5.65
C ILE A 39 8.20 10.83 4.12
N LEU A 40 8.47 12.02 3.56
CA LEU A 40 8.71 12.18 2.13
C LEU A 40 9.91 11.36 1.65
N ALA A 41 11.03 11.40 2.37
CA ALA A 41 12.20 10.58 2.04
C ALA A 41 11.84 9.09 1.98
N ARG A 42 11.04 8.60 2.95
CA ARG A 42 10.57 7.22 2.95
C ARG A 42 9.68 6.90 1.74
N ILE A 43 8.74 7.77 1.41
CA ILE A 43 7.87 7.60 0.23
C ILE A 43 8.71 7.54 -1.04
N VAL A 44 9.64 8.48 -1.21
CA VAL A 44 10.55 8.56 -2.37
C VAL A 44 11.41 7.31 -2.48
N VAL A 45 11.95 6.80 -1.38
CA VAL A 45 12.75 5.56 -1.39
C VAL A 45 11.90 4.37 -1.82
N ILE A 46 10.66 4.24 -1.32
CA ILE A 46 9.77 3.13 -1.68
C ILE A 46 9.37 3.22 -3.16
N THR A 47 9.02 4.39 -3.66
CA THR A 47 8.67 4.57 -5.09
C THR A 47 9.87 4.36 -5.99
N ALA A 48 11.06 4.82 -5.60
CA ALA A 48 12.29 4.56 -6.35
C ALA A 48 12.62 3.06 -6.41
N LEU A 49 12.56 2.35 -5.28
CA LEU A 49 12.76 0.90 -5.25
C LEU A 49 11.75 0.18 -6.14
N ASN A 50 10.48 0.59 -6.08
CA ASN A 50 9.45 0.01 -6.94
C ASN A 50 9.75 0.23 -8.43
N ALA A 51 10.13 1.45 -8.81
CA ALA A 51 10.52 1.77 -10.18
C ALA A 51 11.72 0.92 -10.64
N ILE A 52 12.74 0.75 -9.78
CA ILE A 52 13.89 -0.11 -10.06
C ILE A 52 13.43 -1.55 -10.32
N PHE A 53 12.62 -2.14 -9.44
CA PHE A 53 12.14 -3.52 -9.63
C PHE A 53 11.30 -3.69 -10.91
N ILE A 54 10.43 -2.73 -11.23
CA ILE A 54 9.60 -2.78 -12.45
C ILE A 54 10.44 -2.67 -13.73
N LEU A 55 11.52 -1.88 -13.70
CA LEU A 55 12.43 -1.72 -14.83
C LEU A 55 13.42 -2.88 -14.96
N SER A 56 13.85 -3.46 -13.84
CA SER A 56 14.81 -4.56 -13.82
C SER A 56 14.20 -5.93 -14.15
N PHE A 57 12.97 -6.20 -13.73
CA PHE A 57 12.34 -7.49 -14.01
C PHE A 57 11.71 -7.56 -15.40
N GLN A 58 11.80 -8.75 -16.02
CA GLN A 58 11.22 -9.06 -17.33
C GLN A 58 10.32 -10.29 -17.25
N GLY A 59 9.39 -10.42 -18.20
CA GLY A 59 8.49 -11.56 -18.32
C GLY A 59 7.63 -11.79 -17.08
N ASP A 60 7.54 -13.05 -16.66
CA ASP A 60 6.64 -13.51 -15.58
C ASP A 60 6.95 -12.85 -14.23
N PHE A 61 8.20 -12.50 -13.96
CA PHE A 61 8.59 -11.82 -12.72
C PHE A 61 8.00 -10.41 -12.61
N LYS A 62 8.00 -9.67 -13.72
CA LYS A 62 7.40 -8.33 -13.78
C LYS A 62 5.88 -8.42 -13.60
N ILE A 63 5.26 -9.41 -14.25
CA ILE A 63 3.82 -9.66 -14.13
C ILE A 63 3.47 -10.02 -12.68
N ALA A 64 4.24 -10.91 -12.05
CA ALA A 64 4.05 -11.29 -10.65
C ALA A 64 4.15 -10.08 -9.72
N LEU A 65 5.16 -9.23 -9.88
CA LEU A 65 5.32 -8.00 -9.09
C LEU A 65 4.12 -7.06 -9.24
N ILE A 66 3.71 -6.75 -10.46
CA ILE A 66 2.59 -5.83 -10.75
C ILE A 66 1.26 -6.42 -10.25
N SER A 67 1.04 -7.72 -10.45
CA SER A 67 -0.17 -8.39 -9.97
C SER A 67 -0.28 -8.37 -8.45
N GLY A 68 0.83 -8.47 -7.71
CA GLY A 68 0.86 -8.28 -6.25
C GLY A 68 0.43 -6.88 -5.82
N GLN A 69 0.88 -5.85 -6.55
CA GLN A 69 0.49 -4.46 -6.28
C GLN A 69 -1.00 -4.22 -6.54
N LEU A 70 -1.50 -4.72 -7.68
CA LEU A 70 -2.92 -4.63 -8.04
C LEU A 70 -3.80 -5.40 -7.06
N PHE A 71 -3.37 -6.60 -6.64
CA PHE A 71 -4.07 -7.39 -5.64
C PHE A 71 -4.21 -6.62 -4.32
N PHE A 72 -3.11 -6.05 -3.81
CA PHE A 72 -3.17 -5.24 -2.61
C PHE A 72 -4.06 -4.01 -2.78
N LEU A 73 -3.96 -3.31 -3.92
CA LEU A 73 -4.78 -2.13 -4.18
C LEU A 73 -6.27 -2.47 -4.21
N ALA A 74 -6.65 -3.55 -4.90
CA ALA A 74 -8.03 -4.03 -4.94
C ALA A 74 -8.53 -4.45 -3.56
N PHE A 75 -7.69 -5.14 -2.77
CA PHE A 75 -8.02 -5.50 -1.38
C PHE A 75 -8.19 -4.25 -0.49
N HIS A 76 -7.28 -3.29 -0.62
CA HIS A 76 -7.28 -2.07 0.19
C HIS A 76 -8.45 -1.12 -0.17
N ILE A 77 -8.76 -0.94 -1.45
CA ILE A 77 -9.90 -0.12 -1.88
C ILE A 77 -11.21 -0.86 -1.64
N GLY A 78 -11.30 -2.13 -2.06
CA GLY A 78 -12.51 -2.91 -1.97
C GLY A 78 -12.80 -3.33 -0.54
N PHE A 79 -12.03 -4.27 0.00
CA PHE A 79 -12.37 -4.96 1.24
C PHE A 79 -12.27 -4.07 2.47
N PHE A 80 -11.21 -3.26 2.58
CA PHE A 80 -10.99 -2.42 3.76
C PHE A 80 -11.98 -1.25 3.86
N TRP A 81 -12.21 -0.51 2.76
CA TRP A 81 -13.19 0.59 2.79
C TRP A 81 -14.63 0.08 2.84
N PHE A 82 -14.96 -1.01 2.13
CA PHE A 82 -16.28 -1.63 2.24
C PHE A 82 -16.56 -2.09 3.68
N GLY A 83 -15.58 -2.75 4.33
CA GLY A 83 -15.68 -3.14 5.74
C GLY A 83 -15.90 -1.94 6.66
N ARG A 84 -15.17 -0.83 6.47
CA ARG A 84 -15.38 0.40 7.25
C ARG A 84 -16.78 0.99 7.06
N VAL A 85 -17.27 1.05 5.82
CA VAL A 85 -18.63 1.55 5.54
C VAL A 85 -19.67 0.65 6.20
N LEU A 86 -19.54 -0.67 6.07
CA LEU A 86 -20.44 -1.64 6.68
C LEU A 86 -20.47 -1.50 8.21
N VAL A 87 -19.31 -1.42 8.87
CA VAL A 87 -19.23 -1.21 10.32
C VAL A 87 -19.88 0.11 10.73
N THR A 88 -19.64 1.19 9.98
CA THR A 88 -20.24 2.51 10.25
C THR A 88 -21.77 2.49 10.12
N LEU A 89 -22.30 1.75 9.14
CA LEU A 89 -23.74 1.56 8.99
C LEU A 89 -24.29 0.77 10.18
N LEU A 90 -23.67 -0.36 10.54
CA LEU A 90 -24.10 -1.21 11.64
C LEU A 90 -24.08 -0.49 13.00
N THR A 91 -23.08 0.36 13.26
CA THR A 91 -23.02 1.14 14.51
C THR A 91 -24.08 2.23 14.56
N ARG A 92 -24.40 2.89 13.43
CA ARG A 92 -25.51 3.84 13.35
C ARG A 92 -26.87 3.18 13.56
N PHE A 93 -27.08 1.98 13.04
CA PHE A 93 -28.34 1.24 13.27
C PHE A 93 -28.51 0.79 14.73
N LYS A 94 -27.41 0.60 15.47
CA LYS A 94 -27.46 0.25 16.90
C LYS A 94 -27.78 1.42 17.83
N SER A 95 -27.70 2.68 17.35
CA SER A 95 -27.94 3.87 18.18
C SER A 95 -29.35 4.47 18.02
N PHE A 96 -30.24 3.78 17.30
CA PHE A 96 -31.67 4.05 17.19
C PHE A 96 -32.44 2.95 17.92
#